data_AF-A0A2G8T0Q4-F1
#
_entry.id   AF-A0A2G8T0Q4-F1
#
_cell.length_a   1.000
_cell.length_b   1.000
_cell.length_c   1.000
_cell.angle_alpha   90.00
_cell.angle_beta   90.00
_cell.angle_gamma   90.00
#
_symmetry.space_group_name_H-M   'P 1'
#
loop_
_entity.id
_entity.type
_entity.pdbx_description
1 polymer ?
#
loop_
_entity_poly.entity_id
_entity_poly.type
_entity_poly.pdbx_seq_one_letter_code
_entity_poly.pdbx_strand_id
1 'polypeptide(L)'
;MREAIRRAARGLPAISVVPRVGKLDAAAFRARAALGLPFLITGLVGRWPLSQFTPQLLHERFGHLPVRARVGDYINTAFAVDRAMRDMSMREYLDLVSDGSEYPPPYLGNLELRELNSMCHWPAYFDKMGPPRFWIGPARTVTPLHCDYDDNIFAQIWGSKRIFLSPPHHGEFLYTREANAILFGSPFDPEAPDFEKFPLACQASMIECLVDPGEMLYVPAGWYHQVRALTFSLSANRWARAVPFALQGDSSLRRVAE
;
A
#
# COMPACT_ATOMS: atom_id res chain seq x y z
N MET A 1 -3.26 -1.18 20.91
CA MET A 1 -2.41 -1.56 19.74
C MET A 1 -1.73 -0.34 19.12
N ARG A 2 -2.46 0.67 18.64
CA ARG A 2 -1.88 1.89 17.99
C ARG A 2 -0.77 2.55 18.82
N GLU A 3 -1.05 2.87 20.09
CA GLU A 3 -0.07 3.47 21.00
C GLU A 3 1.14 2.57 21.28
N ALA A 4 0.95 1.26 21.29
CA ALA A 4 2.07 0.32 21.45
C ALA A 4 2.97 0.31 20.20
N ILE A 5 2.38 0.37 19.00
CA ILE A 5 3.13 0.50 17.74
C ILE A 5 3.93 1.81 17.73
N ARG A 6 3.30 2.92 18.11
CA ARG A 6 3.99 4.23 18.23
C ARG A 6 5.14 4.18 19.23
N ARG A 7 4.90 3.60 20.42
CA ARG A 7 5.93 3.43 21.45
C ARG A 7 7.10 2.58 20.96
N ALA A 8 6.82 1.43 20.35
CA ALA A 8 7.86 0.57 19.77
C ALA A 8 8.64 1.31 18.68
N ALA A 9 7.95 2.10 17.85
CA ALA A 9 8.56 2.85 16.75
C ALA A 9 9.53 3.94 17.21
N ARG A 10 9.42 4.48 18.43
CA ARG A 10 10.33 5.52 18.95
C ARG A 10 11.78 5.04 19.12
N GLY A 11 11.99 3.73 19.24
CA GLY A 11 13.32 3.13 19.34
C GLY A 11 13.94 2.74 17.99
N LEU A 12 13.23 2.98 16.87
CA LEU A 12 13.72 2.62 15.55
C LEU A 12 14.87 3.53 15.13
N PRO A 13 15.88 3.01 14.42
CA PRO A 13 16.90 3.86 13.82
C PRO A 13 16.26 4.74 12.74
N ALA A 14 16.77 5.97 12.61
CA ALA A 14 16.44 6.81 11.47
C ALA A 14 16.95 6.15 10.17
N ILE A 15 16.12 6.15 9.14
CA ILE A 15 16.47 5.67 7.81
C ILE A 15 16.19 6.78 6.79
N SER A 16 17.03 6.87 5.76
CA SER A 16 16.84 7.77 4.62
C SER A 16 16.53 7.00 3.32
N VAL A 17 16.63 5.67 3.35
CA VAL A 17 16.41 4.78 2.22
C VAL A 17 15.73 3.50 2.68
N VAL A 18 14.80 2.98 1.87
CA VAL A 18 14.23 1.65 2.07
C VAL A 18 15.19 0.61 1.49
N PRO A 19 15.76 -0.29 2.32
CA PRO A 19 16.72 -1.27 1.84
C PRO A 19 16.06 -2.31 0.94
N ARG A 20 16.78 -2.69 -0.12
CA ARG A 20 16.45 -3.84 -0.98
C ARG A 20 17.21 -5.08 -0.53
N VAL A 21 16.50 -6.19 -0.42
CA VAL A 21 17.08 -7.50 -0.11
C VAL A 21 16.66 -8.51 -1.17
N GLY A 22 17.48 -9.56 -1.32
CA GLY A 22 17.10 -10.70 -2.13
C GLY A 22 15.94 -11.49 -1.53
N LYS A 23 15.63 -12.63 -2.13
CA LYS A 23 14.59 -13.54 -1.62
C LYS A 23 14.88 -13.95 -0.19
N LEU A 24 13.83 -13.96 0.63
CA LEU A 24 13.87 -14.45 2.00
C LEU A 24 12.98 -15.69 2.11
N ASP A 25 13.40 -16.67 2.90
CA ASP A 25 12.46 -17.64 3.42
C ASP A 25 11.59 -17.01 4.53
N ALA A 26 10.63 -17.77 5.06
CA ALA A 26 9.72 -17.26 6.07
C ALA A 26 10.44 -16.87 7.37
N ALA A 27 11.46 -17.60 7.79
CA ALA A 27 12.17 -17.32 9.04
C ALA A 27 12.98 -16.02 8.93
N ALA A 28 13.74 -15.86 7.84
CA ALA A 28 14.53 -14.67 7.55
C ALA A 28 13.64 -13.44 7.35
N PHE A 29 12.48 -13.60 6.69
CA PHE A 29 11.49 -12.53 6.57
C PHE A 29 11.01 -12.09 7.96
N ARG A 30 10.57 -13.02 8.81
CA ARG A 30 10.02 -12.69 10.14
C ARG A 30 11.06 -12.04 11.04
N ALA A 31 12.29 -12.54 11.04
CA ALA A 31 13.39 -11.96 11.80
C ALA A 31 13.65 -10.50 11.38
N ARG A 32 13.63 -10.22 10.08
CA ARG A 32 13.79 -8.86 9.56
C ARG A 32 12.57 -7.97 9.85
N ALA A 33 11.37 -8.50 9.65
CA ALA A 33 10.11 -7.81 9.90
C ALA A 33 9.93 -7.41 11.38
N ALA A 34 10.47 -8.21 12.30
CA ALA A 34 10.50 -7.93 13.74
C ALA A 34 11.34 -6.68 14.10
N LEU A 35 12.24 -6.23 13.22
CA LEU A 35 12.94 -4.96 13.38
C LEU A 35 12.04 -3.73 13.19
N GLY A 36 10.81 -3.92 12.69
CA GLY A 36 9.82 -2.84 12.57
C GLY A 36 10.12 -1.80 11.48
N LEU A 37 11.04 -2.10 10.55
CA LEU A 37 11.43 -1.22 9.44
C LEU A 37 10.90 -1.74 8.10
N PRO A 38 10.54 -0.86 7.15
CA PRO A 38 10.16 -1.25 5.80
C PRO A 38 11.37 -1.76 5.02
N PHE A 39 11.13 -2.68 4.09
CA PHE A 39 12.15 -3.17 3.16
C PHE A 39 11.52 -3.75 1.89
N LEU A 40 12.27 -3.75 0.80
CA LEU A 40 11.90 -4.32 -0.48
C LEU A 40 12.53 -5.70 -0.67
N ILE A 41 11.78 -6.65 -1.19
CA ILE A 41 12.25 -7.99 -1.60
C ILE A 41 12.25 -8.05 -3.12
N THR A 42 13.39 -8.40 -3.71
CA THR A 42 13.56 -8.51 -5.16
C THR A 42 13.48 -9.97 -5.64
N GLY A 43 13.20 -10.15 -6.94
CA GLY A 43 13.27 -11.44 -7.62
C GLY A 43 12.10 -12.41 -7.34
N LEU A 44 11.07 -11.97 -6.59
CA LEU A 44 9.91 -12.79 -6.23
C LEU A 44 8.74 -12.59 -7.20
N VAL A 45 8.21 -11.36 -7.29
CA VAL A 45 6.94 -11.07 -7.98
C VAL A 45 7.06 -11.22 -9.49
N GLY A 46 8.24 -10.95 -10.06
CA GLY A 46 8.50 -11.13 -11.50
C GLY A 46 8.41 -12.58 -12.01
N ARG A 47 8.22 -13.56 -11.10
CA ARG A 47 7.98 -14.98 -11.46
C ARG A 47 6.50 -15.36 -11.42
N TRP A 48 5.62 -14.46 -11.02
CA TRP A 48 4.17 -14.73 -11.00
C TRP A 48 3.65 -14.75 -12.43
N PRO A 49 2.79 -15.71 -12.83
CA PRO A 49 2.18 -15.71 -14.16
C PRO A 49 1.54 -14.36 -14.52
N LEU A 50 0.91 -13.67 -13.56
CA LEU A 50 0.31 -12.37 -13.80
C LEU A 50 1.32 -11.29 -14.24
N SER A 51 2.59 -11.39 -13.82
CA SER A 51 3.64 -10.43 -14.24
C SER A 51 3.93 -10.46 -15.75
N GLN A 52 3.56 -11.55 -16.43
CA GLN A 52 3.79 -11.74 -17.87
C GLN A 52 2.66 -11.17 -18.75
N PHE A 53 1.58 -10.69 -18.15
CA PHE A 53 0.46 -10.11 -18.88
C PHE A 53 0.71 -8.63 -19.20
N THR A 54 0.01 -8.14 -20.22
CA THR A 54 -0.02 -6.74 -20.62
C THR A 54 -1.40 -6.14 -20.38
N PRO A 55 -1.56 -4.81 -20.38
CA PRO A 55 -2.87 -4.16 -20.36
C PRO A 55 -3.80 -4.66 -21.48
N GLN A 56 -3.26 -4.94 -22.67
CA GLN A 56 -4.01 -5.51 -23.79
C GLN A 56 -4.53 -6.92 -23.47
N LEU A 57 -3.69 -7.79 -22.89
CA LEU A 57 -4.12 -9.11 -22.47
C LEU A 57 -5.15 -9.07 -21.33
N LEU A 58 -5.08 -8.08 -20.43
CA LEU A 58 -6.17 -7.86 -19.45
C LEU A 58 -7.47 -7.49 -20.16
N HIS A 59 -7.41 -6.54 -21.07
CA HIS A 59 -8.56 -6.09 -21.84
C HIS A 59 -9.21 -7.26 -22.59
N GLU A 60 -8.42 -8.13 -23.23
CA GLU A 60 -8.92 -9.27 -23.99
C GLU A 60 -9.49 -10.38 -23.09
N ARG A 61 -8.72 -10.84 -22.10
CA ARG A 61 -9.03 -12.04 -21.32
C ARG A 61 -9.89 -11.78 -20.08
N PHE A 62 -9.71 -10.62 -19.46
CA PHE A 62 -10.34 -10.24 -18.20
C PHE A 62 -11.25 -9.01 -18.33
N GLY A 63 -11.48 -8.53 -19.55
CA GLY A 63 -12.34 -7.37 -19.80
C GLY A 63 -13.77 -7.51 -19.28
N HIS A 64 -14.24 -8.75 -19.12
CA HIS A 64 -15.59 -9.06 -18.61
C HIS A 64 -15.73 -8.89 -17.09
N LEU A 65 -14.62 -8.77 -16.34
CA LEU A 65 -14.67 -8.68 -14.88
C LEU A 65 -15.39 -7.38 -14.45
N PRO A 66 -16.35 -7.45 -13.51
CA PRO A 66 -16.94 -6.26 -12.94
C PRO A 66 -15.92 -5.55 -12.04
N VAL A 67 -15.79 -4.24 -12.23
CA VAL A 67 -14.90 -3.39 -11.45
C VAL A 67 -15.62 -2.14 -10.99
N ARG A 68 -15.10 -1.52 -9.93
CA ARG A 68 -15.63 -0.28 -9.37
C ARG A 68 -14.53 0.75 -9.24
N ALA A 69 -14.55 1.76 -10.09
CA ALA A 69 -13.53 2.80 -10.15
C ALA A 69 -13.87 3.95 -9.21
N ARG A 70 -12.84 4.48 -8.52
CA ARG A 70 -12.89 5.80 -7.89
C ARG A 70 -12.83 6.84 -9.00
N VAL A 71 -13.72 7.82 -8.98
CA VAL A 71 -13.83 8.87 -9.99
C VAL A 71 -13.94 10.25 -9.34
N GLY A 72 -13.78 11.32 -10.12
CA GLY A 72 -13.79 12.69 -9.60
C GLY A 72 -12.63 12.97 -8.65
N ASP A 73 -12.86 13.82 -7.65
CA ASP A 73 -11.83 14.21 -6.67
C ASP A 73 -11.64 13.16 -5.57
N TYR A 74 -11.32 11.92 -5.96
CA TYR A 74 -11.06 10.84 -5.01
C TYR A 74 -9.78 11.04 -4.20
N ILE A 75 -8.94 12.02 -4.54
CA ILE A 75 -7.71 12.33 -3.79
C ILE A 75 -8.12 13.05 -2.51
N ASN A 76 -8.86 14.16 -2.60
CA ASN A 76 -9.32 14.90 -1.43
C ASN A 76 -10.45 14.17 -0.68
N THR A 77 -11.17 13.27 -1.36
CA THR A 77 -12.25 12.46 -0.77
C THR A 77 -11.85 11.01 -0.49
N ALA A 78 -10.56 10.65 -0.57
CA ALA A 78 -10.09 9.25 -0.48
C ALA A 78 -10.64 8.48 0.73
N PHE A 79 -10.81 9.22 1.83
CA PHE A 79 -11.21 8.75 3.14
C PHE A 79 -12.63 9.17 3.54
N ALA A 80 -13.36 9.83 2.66
CA ALA A 80 -14.76 10.16 2.85
C ALA A 80 -15.64 8.91 2.67
N VAL A 81 -16.76 8.86 3.38
CA VAL A 81 -17.73 7.74 3.32
C VAL A 81 -18.43 7.69 1.96
N ASP A 82 -18.63 8.85 1.34
CA ASP A 82 -19.43 9.11 0.14
C ASP A 82 -18.59 9.39 -1.11
N ARG A 83 -17.33 8.94 -1.15
CA ARG A 83 -16.46 9.12 -2.33
C ARG A 83 -17.13 8.59 -3.60
N ALA A 84 -17.01 9.34 -4.68
CA ALA A 84 -17.64 8.98 -5.95
C ALA A 84 -17.02 7.69 -6.53
N MET A 85 -17.90 6.75 -6.86
CA MET A 85 -17.53 5.46 -7.45
C MET A 85 -18.36 5.22 -8.72
N ARG A 86 -17.77 4.59 -9.73
CA ARG A 86 -18.45 4.19 -10.97
C ARG A 86 -18.26 2.69 -11.19
N ASP A 87 -19.35 1.96 -11.28
CA ASP A 87 -19.36 0.53 -11.63
C ASP A 87 -19.26 0.40 -13.17
N MET A 88 -18.41 -0.50 -13.64
CA MET A 88 -18.17 -0.77 -15.07
C MET A 88 -17.48 -2.13 -15.24
N SER A 89 -17.34 -2.60 -16.47
CA SER A 89 -16.46 -3.72 -16.79
C SER A 89 -14.99 -3.30 -16.83
N MET A 90 -14.08 -4.24 -16.61
CA MET A 90 -12.63 -4.00 -16.76
C MET A 90 -12.30 -3.48 -18.17
N ARG A 91 -13.04 -3.94 -19.20
CA ARG A 91 -12.91 -3.44 -20.57
C ARG A 91 -13.19 -1.94 -20.66
N GLU A 92 -14.38 -1.53 -20.23
CA GLU A 92 -14.79 -0.12 -20.23
C GLU A 92 -13.82 0.75 -19.41
N TYR A 93 -13.32 0.23 -18.29
CA TYR A 93 -12.31 0.90 -17.48
C TYR A 93 -11.00 1.13 -18.27
N LEU A 94 -10.48 0.08 -18.92
CA LEU A 94 -9.23 0.15 -19.66
C LEU A 94 -9.36 1.07 -20.89
N ASP A 95 -10.51 1.07 -21.55
CA ASP A 95 -10.81 1.98 -22.66
C ASP A 95 -10.86 3.44 -22.16
N LEU A 96 -11.57 3.69 -21.05
CA LEU A 96 -11.69 5.01 -20.42
C LEU A 96 -10.33 5.62 -20.04
N VAL A 97 -9.47 4.84 -19.39
CA VAL A 97 -8.15 5.36 -18.96
C VAL A 97 -7.13 5.43 -20.10
N SER A 98 -7.36 4.74 -21.22
CA SER A 98 -6.54 4.86 -22.43
C SER A 98 -6.85 6.14 -23.21
N ASP A 99 -8.11 6.58 -23.20
CA ASP A 99 -8.54 7.86 -23.77
C ASP A 99 -7.96 9.06 -23.00
N GLY A 100 -7.83 8.94 -21.68
CA GLY A 100 -7.16 9.94 -20.84
C GLY A 100 -7.94 11.25 -20.66
N SER A 101 -9.26 11.22 -20.88
CA SER A 101 -10.15 12.37 -20.81
C SER A 101 -10.52 12.85 -19.39
N GLU A 102 -10.30 12.04 -18.37
CA GLU A 102 -10.66 12.36 -16.98
C GLU A 102 -9.42 12.70 -16.11
N TYR A 103 -9.55 13.76 -15.29
CA TYR A 103 -8.54 14.15 -14.29
C TYR A 103 -9.20 14.52 -12.94
N PRO A 104 -8.74 13.97 -11.80
CA PRO A 104 -7.80 12.86 -11.66
C PRO A 104 -8.27 11.60 -12.41
N PRO A 105 -7.35 10.78 -12.94
CA PRO A 105 -7.76 9.64 -13.73
C PRO A 105 -8.45 8.58 -12.85
N PRO A 106 -9.51 7.91 -13.36
CA PRO A 106 -10.21 6.85 -12.64
C PRO A 106 -9.27 5.77 -12.10
N TYR A 107 -9.49 5.37 -10.86
CA TYR A 107 -8.59 4.46 -10.14
C TYR A 107 -9.32 3.25 -9.58
N LEU A 108 -8.94 2.05 -10.02
CA LEU A 108 -9.38 0.81 -9.38
C LEU A 108 -8.51 0.57 -8.16
N GLY A 109 -9.07 0.72 -6.96
CA GLY A 109 -8.33 0.54 -5.73
C GLY A 109 -9.10 -0.26 -4.70
N ASN A 110 -8.41 -1.18 -4.03
CA ASN A 110 -8.96 -2.03 -2.97
C ASN A 110 -9.96 -3.09 -3.46
N LEU A 111 -9.76 -3.65 -4.67
CA LEU A 111 -10.65 -4.65 -5.27
C LEU A 111 -10.19 -6.08 -4.99
N GLU A 112 -11.14 -7.01 -4.82
CA GLU A 112 -10.87 -8.46 -4.84
C GLU A 112 -11.04 -9.00 -6.26
N LEU A 113 -9.94 -9.32 -6.93
CA LEU A 113 -9.94 -9.88 -8.30
C LEU A 113 -9.45 -11.33 -8.25
N ARG A 114 -10.37 -12.27 -8.01
CA ARG A 114 -10.05 -13.69 -7.76
C ARG A 114 -9.30 -14.35 -8.92
N GLU A 115 -9.71 -14.06 -10.15
CA GLU A 115 -9.07 -14.59 -11.35
C GLU A 115 -7.63 -14.09 -11.50
N LEU A 116 -7.38 -12.79 -11.28
CA LEU A 116 -6.02 -12.27 -11.28
C LEU A 116 -5.19 -12.86 -10.15
N ASN A 117 -5.78 -13.03 -8.96
CA ASN A 117 -5.10 -13.63 -7.83
C ASN A 117 -4.71 -15.10 -8.05
N SER A 118 -5.45 -15.85 -8.85
CA SER A 118 -5.09 -17.25 -9.17
C SER A 118 -3.71 -17.38 -9.85
N MET A 119 -3.20 -16.27 -10.39
CA MET A 119 -1.91 -16.15 -11.05
C MET A 119 -0.84 -15.49 -10.16
N CYS A 120 -1.10 -15.30 -8.87
CA CYS A 120 -0.17 -14.73 -7.89
C CYS A 120 0.35 -15.81 -6.93
N HIS A 121 1.66 -15.94 -6.79
CA HIS A 121 2.29 -16.91 -5.88
C HIS A 121 2.78 -16.23 -4.59
N TRP A 122 1.83 -15.94 -3.70
CA TRP A 122 2.12 -15.28 -2.42
C TRP A 122 3.03 -16.13 -1.51
N PRO A 123 4.10 -15.54 -0.93
CA PRO A 123 4.96 -16.24 0.01
C PRO A 123 4.26 -16.43 1.36
N ALA A 124 4.58 -17.54 2.05
CA ALA A 124 3.98 -17.89 3.34
C ALA A 124 4.68 -17.19 4.53
N TYR A 125 4.82 -15.87 4.44
CA TYR A 125 5.53 -15.07 5.45
C TYR A 125 4.77 -14.90 6.77
N PHE A 126 3.44 -14.99 6.72
CA PHE A 126 2.56 -14.84 7.88
C PHE A 126 1.65 -16.07 7.97
N ASP A 127 1.29 -16.44 9.20
CA ASP A 127 0.41 -17.60 9.44
C ASP A 127 -1.02 -17.31 9.01
N LYS A 128 -1.47 -16.06 9.15
CA LYS A 128 -2.80 -15.62 8.75
C LYS A 128 -2.73 -14.32 7.97
N MET A 129 -3.34 -14.33 6.79
CA MET A 129 -3.35 -13.21 5.87
C MET A 129 -4.76 -12.92 5.40
N GLY A 130 -5.10 -11.64 5.23
CA GLY A 130 -6.32 -11.20 4.60
C GLY A 130 -6.37 -11.57 3.11
N PRO A 131 -7.54 -11.35 2.48
CA PRO A 131 -7.67 -11.48 1.04
C PRO A 131 -6.78 -10.45 0.32
N PRO A 132 -6.21 -10.80 -0.84
CA PRO A 132 -5.45 -9.88 -1.66
C PRO A 132 -6.33 -8.78 -2.25
N ARG A 133 -5.81 -7.56 -2.25
CA ARG A 133 -6.43 -6.39 -2.86
C ARG A 133 -5.61 -5.90 -4.02
N PHE A 134 -6.28 -5.57 -5.12
CA PHE A 134 -5.68 -5.08 -6.34
C PHE A 134 -5.85 -3.58 -6.48
N TRP A 135 -4.85 -2.98 -7.11
CA TRP A 135 -4.75 -1.57 -7.42
C TRP A 135 -4.31 -1.44 -8.88
N ILE A 136 -5.19 -0.92 -9.72
CA ILE A 136 -4.98 -0.75 -11.16
C ILE A 136 -5.29 0.70 -11.51
N GLY A 137 -4.34 1.36 -12.15
CA GLY A 137 -4.48 2.78 -12.46
C GLY A 137 -3.46 3.26 -13.47
N PRO A 138 -3.79 4.26 -14.30
CA PRO A 138 -2.80 4.96 -15.10
C PRO A 138 -1.83 5.74 -14.22
N ALA A 139 -0.82 6.33 -14.87
CA ALA A 139 0.07 7.29 -14.23
C ALA A 139 -0.74 8.41 -13.55
N ARG A 140 -0.21 8.93 -12.45
CA ARG A 140 -0.78 10.00 -11.61
C ARG A 140 -1.92 9.58 -10.68
N THR A 141 -2.36 8.32 -10.67
CA THR A 141 -3.27 7.85 -9.62
C THR A 141 -2.59 7.91 -8.25
N VAL A 142 -3.32 8.38 -7.23
CA VAL A 142 -2.78 8.59 -5.87
C VAL A 142 -3.65 7.90 -4.82
N THR A 143 -3.00 7.25 -3.87
CA THR A 143 -3.59 6.95 -2.56
C THR A 143 -2.92 7.89 -1.56
N PRO A 144 -3.67 8.88 -1.00
CA PRO A 144 -3.09 9.90 -0.12
C PRO A 144 -2.44 9.30 1.13
N LEU A 145 -1.63 10.09 1.82
CA LEU A 145 -0.91 9.67 3.01
C LEU A 145 -1.87 9.08 4.08
N HIS A 146 -1.62 7.83 4.47
CA HIS A 146 -2.41 7.13 5.49
C HIS A 146 -1.59 6.06 6.20
N CYS A 147 -2.10 5.49 7.28
CA CYS A 147 -1.54 4.28 7.87
C CYS A 147 -2.60 3.20 8.10
N ASP A 148 -2.15 1.96 7.99
CA ASP A 148 -2.88 0.75 8.38
C ASP A 148 -2.23 0.17 9.64
N TYR A 149 -3.00 -0.49 10.50
CA TYR A 149 -2.48 -1.09 11.74
C TYR A 149 -2.24 -2.61 11.66
N ASP A 150 -2.30 -3.17 10.46
CA ASP A 150 -1.89 -4.53 10.15
C ASP A 150 -0.59 -4.47 9.32
N ASP A 151 0.34 -5.42 9.53
CA ASP A 151 1.52 -5.56 8.66
C ASP A 151 1.08 -5.83 7.22
N ASN A 152 1.74 -5.20 6.24
CA ASN A 152 1.32 -5.24 4.84
C ASN A 152 2.46 -5.71 3.93
N ILE A 153 2.15 -6.61 3.00
CA ILE A 153 3.04 -6.92 1.86
C ILE A 153 2.40 -6.40 0.57
N PHE A 154 3.12 -5.51 -0.11
CA PHE A 154 2.71 -4.85 -1.33
C PHE A 154 3.57 -5.34 -2.49
N ALA A 155 2.98 -6.10 -3.41
CA ALA A 155 3.61 -6.61 -4.62
C ALA A 155 3.37 -5.65 -5.79
N GLN A 156 4.45 -5.14 -6.38
CA GLN A 156 4.38 -4.36 -7.61
C GLN A 156 4.51 -5.29 -8.81
N ILE A 157 3.45 -5.40 -9.61
CA ILE A 157 3.35 -6.40 -10.67
C ILE A 157 3.72 -5.76 -12.01
N TRP A 158 3.10 -4.63 -12.35
CA TRP A 158 3.47 -3.82 -13.54
C TRP A 158 3.62 -2.36 -13.20
N GLY A 159 4.43 -1.67 -14.00
CA GLY A 159 4.70 -0.25 -13.82
C GLY A 159 5.43 0.04 -12.51
N SER A 160 5.81 1.30 -12.32
CA SER A 160 6.47 1.75 -11.10
C SER A 160 5.56 2.66 -10.27
N LYS A 161 5.76 2.60 -8.95
CA LYS A 161 5.10 3.46 -7.99
C LYS A 161 6.13 4.18 -7.14
N ARG A 162 5.87 5.44 -6.86
CA ARG A 162 6.55 6.20 -5.81
C ARG A 162 5.76 6.05 -4.52
N ILE A 163 6.43 5.67 -3.45
CA ILE A 163 5.85 5.55 -2.12
C ILE A 163 6.64 6.42 -1.16
N PHE A 164 5.98 7.37 -0.50
CA PHE A 164 6.56 8.02 0.67
C PHE A 164 6.22 7.22 1.92
N LEU A 165 7.18 7.08 2.84
CA LEU A 165 7.03 6.34 4.09
C LEU A 165 7.43 7.21 5.30
N SER A 166 6.67 7.16 6.38
CA SER A 166 7.01 7.84 7.65
C SER A 166 6.78 6.91 8.84
N PRO A 167 7.68 6.88 9.84
CA PRO A 167 7.54 5.98 10.96
C PRO A 167 6.31 6.30 11.82
N PRO A 168 5.71 5.31 12.50
CA PRO A 168 4.47 5.49 13.25
C PRO A 168 4.51 6.60 14.31
N HIS A 169 5.67 6.81 14.93
CA HIS A 169 5.84 7.82 15.98
C HIS A 169 5.85 9.27 15.46
N HIS A 170 5.91 9.49 14.15
CA HIS A 170 5.75 10.83 13.54
C HIS A 170 4.28 11.21 13.28
N GLY A 171 3.33 10.35 13.64
CA GLY A 171 1.92 10.59 13.36
C GLY A 171 1.35 11.91 13.89
N GLU A 172 1.95 12.47 14.95
CA GLU A 172 1.59 13.78 15.52
C GLU A 172 1.97 14.96 14.60
N PHE A 173 3.01 14.81 13.79
CA PHE A 173 3.48 15.81 12.83
C PHE A 173 2.69 15.77 11.51
N LEU A 174 1.97 14.67 11.27
CA LEU A 174 1.29 14.39 10.00
C LEU A 174 -0.19 14.78 10.01
N TYR A 175 -0.70 15.47 11.02
CA TYR A 175 -2.10 15.94 11.06
C TYR A 175 -3.13 14.81 10.81
N THR A 176 -2.81 13.62 11.33
CA THR A 176 -3.58 12.41 11.06
C THR A 176 -4.99 12.51 11.62
N ARG A 177 -5.98 12.10 10.84
CA ARG A 177 -7.40 12.02 11.23
C ARG A 177 -7.91 10.59 11.07
N GLU A 178 -8.76 10.19 12.00
CA GLU A 178 -9.49 8.91 11.89
C GLU A 178 -10.52 9.03 10.77
N ALA A 179 -10.37 8.24 9.71
CA ALA A 179 -11.34 8.16 8.62
C ALA A 179 -12.46 7.17 8.97
N ASN A 180 -12.08 6.05 9.58
CA ASN A 180 -12.94 5.05 10.17
C ASN A 180 -12.13 4.22 11.19
N ALA A 181 -12.77 3.24 11.83
CA ALA A 181 -12.17 2.45 12.91
C ALA A 181 -10.81 1.81 12.59
N ILE A 182 -10.49 1.59 11.31
CA ILE A 182 -9.28 0.89 10.86
C ILE A 182 -8.36 1.73 9.95
N LEU A 183 -8.78 2.92 9.51
CA LEU A 183 -8.05 3.73 8.51
C LEU A 183 -7.84 5.16 8.99
N PHE A 184 -6.60 5.63 8.88
CA PHE A 184 -6.15 6.91 9.39
C PHE A 184 -5.46 7.68 8.28
N GLY A 185 -6.10 8.76 7.83
CA GLY A 185 -5.61 9.58 6.72
C GLY A 185 -4.93 10.85 7.21
N SER A 186 -4.00 11.36 6.41
CA SER A 186 -3.38 12.67 6.60
C SER A 186 -3.72 13.56 5.40
N PRO A 187 -4.06 14.84 5.65
CA PRO A 187 -4.24 15.82 4.58
C PRO A 187 -2.91 16.40 4.06
N PHE A 188 -1.78 16.04 4.67
CA PHE A 188 -0.46 16.51 4.26
C PHE A 188 0.01 15.73 3.03
N ASP A 189 0.34 16.45 1.95
CA ASP A 189 0.91 15.87 0.74
C ASP A 189 2.44 16.04 0.74
N PRO A 190 3.22 14.95 0.90
CA PRO A 190 4.68 15.03 0.84
C PRO A 190 5.24 15.40 -0.54
N GLU A 191 4.45 15.32 -1.62
CA GLU A 191 4.88 15.74 -2.96
C GLU A 191 4.65 17.23 -3.22
N ALA A 192 3.79 17.87 -2.42
CA ALA A 192 3.51 19.30 -2.49
C ALA A 192 3.33 19.84 -1.05
N PRO A 193 4.41 19.85 -0.23
CA PRO A 193 4.29 20.17 1.18
C PRO A 193 3.93 21.63 1.41
N ASP A 194 2.78 21.86 2.04
CA ASP A 194 2.33 23.17 2.51
C ASP A 194 2.65 23.32 4.00
N PHE A 195 3.84 23.84 4.32
CA PHE A 195 4.28 24.05 5.70
C PHE A 195 3.67 25.29 6.36
N GLU A 196 3.03 26.19 5.61
CA GLU A 196 2.26 27.27 6.21
C GLU A 196 0.98 26.71 6.85
N LYS A 197 0.31 25.79 6.15
CA LYS A 197 -0.88 25.10 6.66
C LYS A 197 -0.56 23.95 7.62
N PHE A 198 0.54 23.25 7.39
CA PHE A 198 0.97 22.08 8.17
C PHE A 198 2.37 22.26 8.78
N PRO A 199 2.60 23.28 9.63
CA PRO A 199 3.93 23.63 10.12
C PRO A 199 4.66 22.51 10.88
N LEU A 200 3.95 21.61 11.55
CA LEU A 200 4.58 20.49 12.26
C LEU A 200 5.14 19.43 11.32
N ALA A 201 4.69 19.37 10.07
CA ALA A 201 5.09 18.33 9.12
C ALA A 201 6.57 18.42 8.73
N CYS A 202 7.23 19.57 8.95
CA CYS A 202 8.68 19.72 8.77
C CYS A 202 9.49 18.84 9.73
N GLN A 203 8.88 18.36 10.83
CA GLN A 203 9.50 17.45 11.80
C GLN A 203 9.35 15.98 11.39
N ALA A 204 8.46 15.66 10.45
CA ALA A 204 8.26 14.30 9.98
C ALA A 204 9.32 13.92 8.94
N SER A 205 10.04 12.82 9.19
CA SER A 205 10.81 12.17 8.12
C SER A 205 9.85 11.56 7.08
N MET A 206 10.08 11.89 5.81
CA MET A 206 9.39 11.30 4.66
C MET A 206 10.41 10.61 3.76
N ILE A 207 10.46 9.28 3.83
CA ILE A 207 11.39 8.45 3.06
C ILE A 207 10.76 8.13 1.71
N GLU A 208 11.37 8.61 0.62
CA GLU A 208 10.96 8.26 -0.74
C GLU A 208 11.45 6.85 -1.09
N CYS A 209 10.53 6.03 -1.61
CA CYS A 209 10.79 4.68 -2.08
C CYS A 209 10.16 4.50 -3.46
N LEU A 210 10.99 4.32 -4.49
CA LEU A 210 10.54 3.80 -5.77
C LEU A 210 10.36 2.29 -5.65
N VAL A 211 9.23 1.77 -6.10
CA VAL A 211 8.92 0.34 -6.17
C VAL A 211 8.73 -0.04 -7.63
N ASP A 212 9.62 -0.89 -8.11
CA ASP A 212 9.68 -1.31 -9.51
C ASP A 212 8.91 -2.62 -9.76
N PRO A 213 8.54 -2.92 -11.02
CA PRO A 213 7.92 -4.20 -11.36
C PRO A 213 8.74 -5.38 -10.87
N GLY A 214 8.09 -6.33 -10.21
CA GLY A 214 8.74 -7.53 -9.69
C GLY A 214 9.24 -7.42 -8.24
N GLU A 215 9.16 -6.24 -7.63
CA GLU A 215 9.49 -6.01 -6.23
C GLU A 215 8.29 -6.21 -5.29
N MET A 216 8.57 -6.59 -4.04
CA MET A 216 7.59 -6.67 -2.96
C MET A 216 8.05 -5.81 -1.78
N LEU A 217 7.27 -4.79 -1.44
CA LEU A 217 7.50 -3.93 -0.28
C LEU A 217 6.81 -4.54 0.95
N TYR A 218 7.56 -4.72 2.02
CA TYR A 218 7.01 -4.89 3.36
C TYR A 218 6.81 -3.53 4.01
N VAL A 219 5.59 -3.25 4.45
CA VAL A 219 5.23 -2.06 5.23
C VAL A 219 4.80 -2.53 6.62
N PRO A 220 5.58 -2.25 7.67
CA PRO A 220 5.21 -2.62 9.03
C PRO A 220 3.96 -1.87 9.48
N ALA A 221 3.18 -2.49 10.36
CA ALA A 221 1.97 -1.88 10.90
C ALA A 221 2.24 -0.46 11.47
N GLY A 222 1.33 0.46 11.19
CA GLY A 222 1.35 1.85 11.62
C GLY A 222 2.26 2.78 10.83
N TRP A 223 3.05 2.27 9.87
CA TRP A 223 3.83 3.14 8.99
C TRP A 223 2.90 3.93 8.07
N TYR A 224 3.10 5.25 8.06
CA TYR A 224 2.39 6.12 7.15
C TYR A 224 2.95 5.96 5.74
N HIS A 225 2.06 5.91 4.76
CA HIS A 225 2.43 5.78 3.37
C HIS A 225 1.51 6.53 2.41
N GLN A 226 2.10 7.25 1.45
CA GLN A 226 1.41 7.80 0.27
C GLN A 226 1.92 7.06 -0.96
N VAL A 227 1.02 6.70 -1.87
CA VAL A 227 1.35 5.90 -3.06
C VAL A 227 0.92 6.63 -4.32
N ARG A 228 1.85 6.92 -5.22
CA ARG A 228 1.58 7.46 -6.56
C ARG A 228 2.03 6.50 -7.66
N ALA A 229 1.16 6.22 -8.61
CA ALA A 229 1.54 5.53 -9.85
C ALA A 229 2.34 6.46 -10.78
N LEU A 230 3.53 6.05 -11.18
CA LEU A 230 4.38 6.80 -12.11
C LEU A 230 4.11 6.42 -13.58
N THR A 231 3.66 5.18 -13.79
CA THR A 231 3.19 4.67 -15.09
C THR A 231 1.81 4.06 -14.92
N PHE A 232 1.20 3.56 -16.01
CA PHE A 232 0.13 2.57 -15.82
C PHE A 232 0.67 1.42 -14.97
N SER A 233 -0.08 1.08 -13.92
CA SER A 233 0.42 0.20 -12.87
C SER A 233 -0.63 -0.81 -12.44
N LEU A 234 -0.16 -2.01 -12.13
CA LEU A 234 -0.92 -3.04 -11.45
C LEU A 234 -0.11 -3.48 -10.24
N SER A 235 -0.72 -3.37 -9.06
CA SER A 235 -0.14 -3.83 -7.80
C SER A 235 -1.17 -4.65 -7.04
N ALA A 236 -0.70 -5.53 -6.18
CA ALA A 236 -1.56 -6.24 -5.24
C ALA A 236 -0.95 -6.17 -3.84
N ASN A 237 -1.77 -6.12 -2.80
CA ASN A 237 -1.27 -6.20 -1.43
C ASN A 237 -2.12 -7.12 -0.56
N ARG A 238 -1.55 -7.55 0.56
CA ARG A 238 -2.23 -8.33 1.60
C ARG A 238 -1.81 -7.82 2.97
N TRP A 239 -2.80 -7.62 3.84
CA TRP A 239 -2.56 -7.34 5.25
C TRP A 239 -2.58 -8.61 6.09
N ALA A 240 -1.64 -8.71 7.01
CA ALA A 240 -1.57 -9.77 8.00
C ALA A 240 -2.74 -9.68 8.99
N ARG A 241 -3.29 -10.83 9.38
CA ARG A 241 -4.33 -10.91 10.41
C ARG A 241 -3.72 -11.52 11.68
N ALA A 242 -2.67 -10.89 12.16
CA ALA A 242 -1.86 -11.35 13.28
C ALA A 242 -1.35 -10.15 14.10
N VAL A 243 -0.76 -10.42 15.27
CA VAL A 243 -0.04 -9.38 16.02
C VAL A 243 1.12 -8.88 15.17
N PRO A 244 1.26 -7.55 14.96
CA PRO A 244 2.34 -6.99 14.16
C PRO A 244 3.71 -7.46 14.62
N PHE A 245 4.62 -7.74 13.68
CA PHE A 245 5.96 -8.26 14.01
C PHE A 245 6.74 -7.34 14.94
N ALA A 246 6.59 -6.02 14.77
CA ALA A 246 7.20 -5.01 15.65
C ALA A 246 6.73 -5.09 17.11
N LEU A 247 5.64 -5.81 17.39
CA LEU A 247 5.06 -5.97 18.73
C LEU A 247 5.24 -7.38 19.31
N GLN A 248 5.78 -8.35 18.57
CA GLN A 248 5.82 -9.75 19.02
C GLN A 248 6.70 -9.99 20.27
N GLY A 249 7.58 -9.05 20.61
CA GLY A 249 8.37 -9.07 21.85
C GLY A 249 7.69 -8.41 23.06
N ASP A 250 6.57 -7.70 22.88
CA ASP A 250 5.86 -7.03 23.98
C ASP A 250 4.92 -8.02 24.68
N SER A 251 5.37 -8.57 25.81
CA SER A 251 4.60 -9.54 26.59
C SER A 251 3.26 -9.00 27.11
N SER A 252 3.08 -7.67 27.18
CA SER A 252 1.83 -7.04 27.60
C SER A 252 0.72 -7.07 26.52
N LEU A 253 1.08 -7.40 25.28
CA LEU A 253 0.16 -7.47 24.13
C LEU A 253 -0.22 -8.90 23.73
N ARG A 254 0.32 -9.91 24.42
CA ARG A 254 -0.19 -11.28 24.30
C ARG A 254 -1.63 -11.24 24.76
N ARG A 255 -2.58 -11.46 23.84
CA ARG A 255 -3.96 -11.74 24.26
C ARG A 255 -3.88 -12.89 25.26
N VAL A 256 -4.41 -12.68 26.47
CA VAL A 256 -4.75 -13.79 27.35
C VAL A 256 -5.72 -14.62 26.52
N ALA A 257 -5.29 -15.82 26.13
CA ALA A 257 -6.19 -16.78 25.52
C ALA A 257 -7.16 -17.18 26.62
N GLU A 258 -8.39 -16.67 26.55
CA GLU A 258 -9.56 -17.33 27.14
C GLU A 258 -10.06 -18.41 26.18
#